data_AF-E7G8P2-F1
#
_entry.id   AF-E7G8P2-F1
#
_cell.length_a   1.000
_cell.length_b   1.000
_cell.length_c   1.000
_cell.angle_alpha   90.00
_cell.angle_beta   90.00
_cell.angle_gamma   90.00
#
_symmetry.space_group_name_H-M   'P 1'
#
loop_
_entity.id
_entity.type
_entity.pdbx_description
1 polymer ?
#
loop_
_entity_poly.entity_id
_entity_poly.type
_entity_poly.pdbx_seq_one_letter_code
_entity_poly.pdbx_strand_id
1 'polypeptide(L)' 'MFNNTSQKIKLFAYIYFFGNLINQGYRDIYQFIQLECSSQFIVSTLLGLLNGLILYFVLSLIIYGFGKIVEYFEMLNDRY' A
#
# COMPACT_ATOMS: atom_id res chain seq x y z
N MET A 1 20.60 16.70 9.71
CA MET A 1 20.97 16.03 8.43
C MET A 1 19.85 15.16 7.84
N PHE A 2 18.77 14.88 8.58
CA PHE A 2 17.61 14.09 8.12
C PHE A 2 16.46 14.92 7.53
N ASN A 3 16.64 16.21 7.26
CA ASN A 3 15.50 17.09 6.97
C ASN A 3 14.64 16.57 5.80
N ASN A 4 13.33 16.38 6.04
CA ASN A 4 12.34 15.80 5.13
C ASN A 4 12.47 14.31 4.78
N THR A 5 13.26 13.50 5.50
CA THR A 5 13.36 12.05 5.23
C THR A 5 12.08 11.36 5.63
N SER A 6 11.50 11.75 6.77
CA SER A 6 10.20 11.30 7.24
C SER A 6 9.07 11.51 6.21
N GLN A 7 9.03 12.68 5.56
CA GLN A 7 8.04 13.00 4.55
C GLN A 7 8.18 12.12 3.31
N LYS A 8 9.41 11.86 2.85
CA LYS A 8 9.66 10.94 1.73
C LYS A 8 9.20 9.53 2.06
N ILE A 9 9.50 9.02 3.25
CA ILE A 9 9.08 7.67 3.67
C ILE A 9 7.55 7.56 3.71
N LYS A 10 6.85 8.56 4.26
CA LYS A 10 5.38 8.60 4.25
C LYS A 10 4.82 8.64 2.82
N LEU A 11 5.42 9.43 1.93
CA LEU A 11 5.02 9.47 0.52
C LEU A 11 5.20 8.10 -0.14
N PHE A 12 6.31 7.42 0.11
CA PHE A 12 6.53 6.06 -0.39
C PHE A 12 5.51 5.06 0.15
N ALA A 13 5.04 5.20 1.39
CA ALA A 13 3.97 4.36 1.93
C ALA A 13 2.67 4.48 1.10
N TYR A 14 2.30 5.70 0.68
CA TYR A 14 1.14 5.94 -0.18
C TYR A 14 1.35 5.40 -1.59
N ILE A 15 2.51 5.69 -2.21
CA ILE A 15 2.83 5.19 -3.55
C ILE A 15 2.82 3.66 -3.56
N TYR A 16 3.39 3.03 -2.53
CA TYR A 16 3.38 1.58 -2.37
C TYR A 16 1.95 1.03 -2.27
N PHE A 17 1.08 1.66 -1.47
CA PHE A 17 -0.30 1.22 -1.33
C PHE A 17 -1.08 1.30 -2.65
N PHE A 18 -1.13 2.49 -3.26
CA PHE A 18 -1.88 2.71 -4.49
C PHE A 18 -1.29 1.93 -5.68
N GLY A 19 0.04 1.86 -5.78
CA GLY A 19 0.73 1.12 -6.84
C GLY A 19 0.39 -0.37 -6.80
N ASN A 20 0.42 -0.98 -5.62
CA ASN A 20 0.06 -2.40 -5.48
C ASN A 20 -1.43 -2.64 -5.70
N LEU A 21 -2.30 -1.73 -5.24
CA LEU A 21 -3.75 -1.83 -5.43
C LEU A 21 -4.14 -1.77 -6.92
N ILE A 22 -3.54 -0.84 -7.68
CA ILE A 22 -3.76 -0.74 -9.13
C ILE A 22 -3.24 -2.00 -9.84
N ASN A 23 -2.03 -2.47 -9.48
CA ASN A 23 -1.43 -3.65 -10.09
C ASN A 23 -2.26 -4.92 -9.83
N GLN A 24 -2.73 -5.11 -8.60
CA GLN A 24 -3.61 -6.21 -8.25
C GLN A 24 -4.94 -6.11 -9.01
N GLY A 25 -5.58 -4.93 -9.02
CA GLY A 25 -6.83 -4.71 -9.76
C GLY A 25 -6.68 -5.05 -11.25
N TYR A 26 -5.58 -4.63 -11.88
CA TYR A 26 -5.31 -4.94 -13.28
C TYR A 26 -5.15 -6.45 -13.51
N ARG A 27 -4.38 -7.15 -12.66
CA ARG A 27 -4.22 -8.61 -12.72
C ARG A 27 -5.53 -9.36 -12.54
N ASP A 28 -6.33 -8.95 -11.56
CA ASP A 28 -7.56 -9.64 -11.19
C ASP A 28 -8.63 -9.47 -12.29
N ILE A 29 -8.70 -8.28 -12.92
CA ILE A 29 -9.54 -8.06 -14.11
C ILE A 29 -9.06 -8.92 -15.28
N TYR A 30 -7.75 -8.98 -15.54
CA TYR A 30 -7.23 -9.77 -16.65
C TYR A 30 -7.50 -11.26 -16.47
N GLN A 31 -7.31 -11.80 -15.27
CA GLN A 31 -7.68 -13.18 -14.94
C GLN A 31 -9.18 -13.42 -15.07
N PHE A 32 -10.01 -12.48 -14.65
CA PHE A 32 -11.46 -12.58 -14.78
C PHE A 32 -11.92 -12.68 -16.24
N ILE A 33 -11.31 -11.89 -17.14
CA ILE A 33 -11.57 -11.94 -18.59
C ILE A 33 -11.12 -13.28 -19.18
N GLN A 34 -9.97 -13.82 -18.74
CA GLN A 34 -9.48 -15.12 -19.21
C GLN A 34 -10.37 -16.30 -18.81
N LEU A 35 -11.08 -16.19 -17.68
CA LEU A 35 -11.99 -17.23 -17.16
C LEU A 35 -13.43 -17.09 -17.69
N GLU A 36 -13.59 -16.50 -18.88
CA GLU A 36 -14.87 -16.30 -19.58
C GLU A 36 -15.93 -15.53 -18.76
N CYS A 37 -15.52 -14.70 -17.80
CA CYS A 37 -16.43 -13.92 -16.95
C CYS A 37 -17.50 -14.79 -16.24
N SER A 38 -17.18 -16.04 -15.92
CA SER A 38 -18.10 -16.92 -15.20
C SER A 38 -18.47 -16.32 -13.83
N SER A 39 -19.77 -16.30 -13.55
CA SER A 39 -20.32 -15.73 -12.31
C SER A 39 -19.81 -16.42 -11.05
N GLN A 40 -19.35 -17.67 -11.17
CA GLN A 40 -18.78 -18.44 -10.06
C GLN A 40 -17.44 -17.88 -9.58
N PHE A 41 -16.69 -17.19 -10.44
CA PHE A 41 -15.39 -16.62 -10.10
C PHE A 41 -15.45 -15.20 -9.55
N ILE A 42 -16.58 -14.49 -9.72
CA ILE A 42 -16.76 -13.11 -9.25
C ILE A 42 -16.50 -13.01 -7.74
N VAL A 43 -17.09 -13.92 -6.96
CA VAL A 43 -16.97 -13.89 -5.50
C VAL A 43 -15.54 -14.16 -5.06
N SER A 44 -14.85 -15.14 -5.67
CA SER A 44 -13.45 -15.43 -5.36
C SER A 44 -12.52 -14.27 -5.71
N THR A 45 -12.75 -13.61 -6.86
CA THR A 45 -11.96 -12.46 -7.29
C THR A 45 -12.16 -11.27 -6.35
N LEU A 46 -13.40 -10.99 -5.95
CA LEU A 46 -13.70 -9.92 -4.99
C LEU A 46 -13.08 -10.19 -3.61
N LEU A 47 -13.14 -11.43 -3.11
CA LEU A 47 -12.49 -11.80 -1.86
C LEU A 47 -10.96 -11.69 -1.95
N GLY A 48 -10.36 -12.06 -3.08
CA GLY A 48 -8.94 -11.89 -3.35
C GLY A 48 -8.50 -10.41 -3.34
N LEU A 49 -9.27 -9.55 -4.00
CA LEU A 49 -9.08 -8.09 -3.99
C LEU A 49 -9.16 -7.52 -2.58
N LEU A 50 -10.18 -7.93 -1.81
CA LEU A 50 -10.42 -7.41 -0.47
C LEU A 50 -9.32 -7.84 0.50
N ASN A 51 -8.87 -9.09 0.42
CA ASN A 51 -7.75 -9.59 1.21
C ASN A 51 -6.43 -8.87 0.85
N GLY A 52 -6.17 -8.70 -0.45
CA GLY A 52 -4.99 -7.97 -0.92
C GLY A 52 -5.00 -6.51 -0.48
N LEU A 53 -6.15 -5.84 -0.52
CA LEU A 53 -6.32 -4.48 -0.02
C LEU A 53 -6.00 -4.36 1.47
N ILE A 54 -6.48 -5.29 2.31
CA ILE A 54 -6.15 -5.33 3.73
C ILE A 54 -4.64 -5.50 3.93
N LEU A 55 -4.02 -6.42 3.20
CA LEU A 55 -2.59 -6.70 3.33
C LEU A 55 -1.73 -5.51 2.91
N TYR A 56 -2.02 -4.88 1.78
CA TYR A 56 -1.31 -3.67 1.33
C TYR A 56 -1.54 -2.49 2.27
N PHE A 57 -2.74 -2.37 2.84
CA PHE A 57 -3.04 -1.33 3.83
C PHE A 57 -2.19 -1.50 5.10
N VAL A 58 -2.12 -2.73 5.64
CA VAL A 58 -1.30 -3.03 6.81
C VAL A 58 0.19 -2.76 6.54
N LEU A 59 0.71 -3.19 5.39
CA LEU A 59 2.11 -2.94 5.03
C LEU A 59 2.39 -1.45 4.83
N SER A 60 1.47 -0.71 4.20
CA SER A 60 1.58 0.74 4.05
C SER A 60 1.58 1.45 5.42
N LEU A 61 0.73 1.02 6.36
CA LEU A 61 0.74 1.54 7.73
C LEU A 61 2.08 1.30 8.44
N ILE A 62 2.70 0.14 8.25
CA ILE A 62 4.02 -0.16 8.82
C ILE A 62 5.07 0.82 8.26
N ILE A 63 5.11 1.02 6.93
CA ILE A 63 6.04 1.96 6.28
C ILE A 63 5.79 3.39 6.77
N TYR A 64 4.53 3.80 6.86
CA TYR A 64 4.15 5.11 7.39
C TYR A 64 4.59 5.28 8.85
N GLY A 65 4.43 4.23 9.67
CA GLY A 65 4.90 4.17 11.05
C GLY A 65 6.40 4.39 11.17
N PHE A 66 7.21 3.76 10.32
CA PHE A 66 8.65 4.06 10.23
C PHE A 66 8.91 5.53 9.90
N GLY A 67 8.16 6.10 8.96
CA GLY A 67 8.25 7.53 8.63
C GLY A 67 7.93 8.43 9.84
N LYS A 68 6.98 8.03 10.69
CA LYS A 68 6.65 8.74 11.95
C LYS A 68 7.75 8.64 13.01
N ILE A 69 8.39 7.48 13.14
CA ILE A 69 9.52 7.32 14.06
C ILE A 69 10.69 8.22 13.62
N VAL A 70 11.00 8.25 12.32
CA VAL A 70 12.06 9.12 11.78
C VAL A 70 11.72 10.61 11.96
N GLU A 71 10.45 11.01 11.79
CA GLU A 71 9.99 12.38 12.08
C GLU A 71 10.25 12.78 13.53
N TYR A 72 10.03 11.87 14.48
CA TYR A 72 10.29 12.13 15.89
C TYR A 72 11.78 12.39 16.17
N PHE A 73 12.68 11.61 15.55
CA PHE A 73 14.12 11.84 15.65
C PHE A 73 14.57 13.14 14.97
N GLU A 74 13.98 13.49 13.81
CA GLU A 74 14.21 14.78 13.13
C GLU A 74 13.84 15.95 14.06
N MET A 75 12.66 15.90 14.69
CA MET A 75 12.18 16.95 15.61
C MET A 75 13.03 17.08 16.88
N LEU A 76 13.54 15.97 17.41
CA LEU A 76 14.45 16.00 18.56
C LEU A 76 15.81 16.62 18.20
N ASN A 77 16.30 16.34 16.99
CA ASN A 77 17.60 16.82 16.53
C ASN A 77 17.56 18.29 16.05
N ASP A 78 16.40 18.85 15.73
CA ASP A 78 16.24 20.28 15.43
C ASP A 78 16.07 21.14 16.71
N ARG A 79 15.82 20.52 17.87
CA ARG A 79 15.70 21.23 19.17
C ARG A 79 17.02 21.38 19.94
N TYR A 80 18.10 20.73 19.47
CA TYR A 80 19.45 20.79 20.05
C TYR A 80 20.43 21.37 19.03
#